data_AF-A0A077KQ13-F1
#
_entry.id   AF-A0A077KQ13-F1
#
_cell.length_a   1.000
_cell.length_b   1.000
_cell.length_c   1.000
_cell.angle_alpha   90.00
_cell.angle_beta   90.00
_cell.angle_gamma   90.00
#
_symmetry.space_group_name_H-M   'P 1'
#
loop_
_entity.id
_entity.type
_entity.pdbx_description
1 polymer ?
#
loop_
_entity_poly.entity_id
_entity_poly.type
_entity_poly.pdbx_seq_one_letter_code
_entity_poly.pdbx_strand_id
1 'polypeptide(L)'
;MNGTTLTATGNTLTLSPSQLNAGSNTLLFSVVDNNPLLKVDNHSSIHITNVSWTLIKSTLGLSEVNAEERRFSIYPNPTTGEFYVKGKNDFSKNVNVEIYDASGKHIPNKFELSEPASIKIDIKNFPTGTYLMNIIENKNIIISQKIIKE
;
A
#
# COMPACT_ATOMS: atom_id res chain seq x y z
N MET A 1 -10.68 0.37 -4.45
CA MET A 1 -11.08 -0.71 -5.36
C MET A 1 -10.42 -0.50 -6.70
N ASN A 2 -9.61 -1.47 -7.17
CA ASN A 2 -8.88 -1.39 -8.44
C ASN A 2 -8.11 -0.06 -8.61
N GLY A 3 -7.44 0.41 -7.55
CA GLY A 3 -6.72 1.69 -7.54
C GLY A 3 -7.57 2.95 -7.32
N THR A 4 -8.91 2.87 -7.35
CA THR A 4 -9.80 4.01 -7.06
C THR A 4 -10.20 4.04 -5.58
N THR A 5 -10.04 5.19 -4.92
CA THR A 5 -10.48 5.38 -3.53
C THR A 5 -12.01 5.35 -3.45
N LEU A 6 -12.53 4.58 -2.48
CA LEU A 6 -13.95 4.56 -2.18
C LEU A 6 -14.21 5.33 -0.88
N THR A 7 -15.24 6.16 -0.87
CA THR A 7 -15.68 6.87 0.33
C THR A 7 -16.50 5.91 1.20
N ALA A 8 -16.13 5.75 2.47
CA ALA A 8 -16.90 4.98 3.44
C ALA A 8 -17.68 5.93 4.36
N THR A 9 -18.92 5.57 4.68
CA THR A 9 -19.72 6.26 5.71
C THR A 9 -19.53 5.54 7.04
N GLY A 10 -18.54 5.97 7.83
CA GLY A 10 -18.22 5.35 9.11
C GLY A 10 -17.40 4.06 8.99
N ASN A 11 -17.75 3.03 9.76
CA ASN A 11 -16.94 1.80 9.90
C ASN A 11 -17.33 0.68 8.91
N THR A 12 -18.27 0.94 8.00
CA THR A 12 -18.75 -0.05 7.04
C THR A 12 -18.68 0.49 5.61
N LEU A 13 -18.42 -0.42 4.68
CA LEU A 13 -18.46 -0.16 3.25
C LEU A 13 -19.30 -1.27 2.61
N THR A 14 -20.35 -0.89 1.88
CA THR A 14 -21.18 -1.82 1.11
C THR A 14 -20.91 -1.64 -0.37
N LEU A 15 -20.66 -2.75 -1.07
CA LEU A 15 -20.45 -2.77 -2.51
C LEU A 15 -21.60 -3.51 -3.19
N SER A 16 -22.18 -2.89 -4.20
CA SER A 16 -23.12 -3.53 -5.12
C SER A 16 -22.36 -4.21 -6.26
N PRO A 17 -22.90 -5.29 -6.86
CA PRO A 17 -22.27 -5.95 -8.01
C PRO A 17 -22.02 -5.01 -9.18
N SER A 18 -22.81 -3.95 -9.34
CA SER A 18 -22.64 -2.95 -10.41
C SER A 18 -21.33 -2.16 -10.32
N GLN A 19 -20.76 -2.05 -9.13
CA GLN A 19 -19.49 -1.36 -8.88
C GLN A 19 -18.28 -2.24 -9.24
N LEU A 20 -18.47 -3.53 -9.45
CA LEU A 20 -17.39 -4.46 -9.77
C LEU A 20 -17.26 -4.65 -11.29
N ASN A 21 -16.01 -4.67 -11.76
CA ASN A 21 -15.68 -5.08 -13.11
C ASN A 21 -15.91 -6.58 -13.27
N ALA A 22 -16.17 -7.04 -14.51
CA ALA A 22 -16.18 -8.47 -14.80
C ALA A 22 -14.77 -9.06 -14.55
N GLY A 23 -14.71 -10.25 -13.96
CA GLY A 23 -13.46 -10.88 -13.55
C GLY A 23 -13.00 -10.46 -12.16
N SER A 24 -11.68 -10.38 -11.97
CA SER A 24 -11.06 -10.12 -10.66
C SER A 24 -11.05 -8.64 -10.32
N ASN A 25 -11.43 -8.33 -9.08
CA ASN A 25 -11.35 -6.99 -8.49
C ASN A 25 -10.62 -7.07 -7.16
N THR A 26 -9.86 -6.02 -6.83
CA THR A 26 -9.16 -5.90 -5.55
C THR A 26 -9.70 -4.72 -4.75
N LEU A 27 -10.14 -4.99 -3.53
CA LEU A 27 -10.45 -3.98 -2.53
C LEU A 27 -9.35 -3.99 -1.47
N LEU A 28 -8.67 -2.87 -1.31
CA LEU A 28 -7.66 -2.68 -0.26
C LEU A 28 -8.23 -1.75 0.81
N PHE A 29 -8.15 -2.18 2.06
CA PHE A 29 -8.41 -1.35 3.23
C PHE A 29 -7.14 -1.26 4.06
N SER A 30 -6.79 -0.05 4.49
CA SER A 30 -5.55 0.23 5.21
C SER A 30 -5.85 0.93 6.52
N VAL A 31 -5.33 0.37 7.61
CA VAL A 31 -5.35 0.98 8.95
C VAL A 31 -3.94 1.38 9.31
N VAL A 32 -3.73 2.68 9.53
CA VAL A 32 -2.47 3.21 10.06
C VAL A 32 -2.58 3.29 11.57
N ASP A 33 -1.63 2.70 12.28
CA ASP A 33 -1.56 2.79 13.73
C ASP A 33 -1.09 4.19 14.15
N ASN A 34 -1.98 4.93 14.81
CA ASN A 34 -1.72 6.28 15.33
C ASN A 34 -1.52 6.31 16.85
N ASN A 35 -1.32 5.16 17.50
CA ASN A 35 -1.12 5.09 18.94
C ASN A 35 0.12 5.89 19.36
N PRO A 36 -0.01 6.95 20.20
CA PRO A 36 1.12 7.78 20.62
C PRO A 36 2.17 7.00 21.42
N LEU A 37 1.80 5.86 22.02
CA LEU A 37 2.72 4.99 22.75
C LEU A 37 3.74 4.26 21.85
N LEU A 38 3.57 4.31 20.52
CA LEU A 38 4.56 3.80 19.57
C LEU A 38 5.69 4.81 19.26
N LYS A 39 5.58 6.06 19.75
CA LYS A 39 6.53 7.15 19.48
C LYS A 39 7.48 7.46 20.65
N VAL A 40 7.54 6.58 21.65
CA VAL A 40 8.17 6.83 22.96
C VAL A 40 9.69 7.03 22.87
N ASP A 41 10.33 6.62 21.77
CA ASP A 41 11.77 6.72 21.52
C ASP A 41 12.13 7.54 20.27
N ASN A 42 11.20 8.34 19.73
CA ASN A 42 11.39 9.07 18.47
C ASN A 42 11.67 8.17 17.25
N HIS A 43 11.29 6.89 17.29
CA HIS A 43 11.41 5.99 16.15
C HIS A 43 10.41 6.38 15.03
N SER A 44 10.94 6.94 13.94
CA SER A 44 10.16 7.41 12.78
C SER A 44 9.69 6.23 11.91
N SER A 45 8.68 5.49 12.37
CA SER A 45 8.10 4.35 11.65
C SER A 45 6.59 4.49 11.49
N ILE A 46 6.08 4.13 10.32
CA ILE A 46 4.64 3.96 10.09
C ILE A 46 4.33 2.47 10.20
N HIS A 47 3.39 2.11 11.08
CA HIS A 47 2.84 0.76 11.16
C HIS A 47 1.47 0.71 10.48
N ILE A 48 1.30 -0.25 9.57
CA ILE A 48 0.10 -0.37 8.74
C ILE A 48 -0.39 -1.81 8.78
N THR A 49 -1.68 -1.99 8.98
CA THR A 49 -2.37 -3.25 8.73
C THR A 49 -3.30 -3.08 7.54
N ASN A 50 -3.08 -3.91 6.52
CA ASN A 50 -3.90 -3.93 5.32
C ASN A 50 -4.72 -5.20 5.27
N VAL A 51 -5.98 -5.05 4.88
CA VAL A 51 -6.82 -6.17 4.48
C VAL A 51 -7.13 -6.00 3.01
N SER A 52 -6.78 -7.01 2.22
CA SER A 52 -7.03 -7.07 0.79
C SER A 52 -8.10 -8.11 0.51
N TRP A 53 -9.17 -7.72 -0.17
CA TRP A 53 -10.16 -8.64 -0.70
C TRP A 53 -10.00 -8.80 -2.19
N THR A 54 -10.00 -10.05 -2.65
CA THR A 54 -10.15 -10.40 -4.05
C THR A 54 -11.60 -10.82 -4.30
N LEU A 55 -12.28 -10.09 -5.18
CA LEU A 55 -13.69 -10.29 -5.52
C LEU A 55 -13.80 -10.69 -6.99
N ILE A 56 -14.21 -11.94 -7.26
CA ILE A 56 -14.37 -12.44 -8.63
C ILE A 56 -15.84 -12.34 -9.04
N LYS A 57 -16.14 -11.48 -10.03
CA LYS A 57 -17.48 -11.33 -10.60
C LYS A 57 -17.60 -12.12 -11.90
N SER A 58 -18.55 -13.06 -11.93
CA SER A 58 -18.98 -13.80 -13.11
C SER A 58 -20.28 -13.21 -13.69
N THR A 59 -20.76 -13.80 -14.78
CA THR A 59 -22.01 -13.39 -15.44
C THR A 59 -23.26 -13.60 -14.56
N LEU A 60 -23.21 -14.56 -13.63
CA LEU A 60 -24.33 -14.91 -12.75
C LEU A 60 -24.25 -14.25 -11.36
N GLY A 61 -23.16 -13.55 -11.04
CA GLY A 61 -22.98 -12.89 -9.75
C GLY A 61 -21.54 -12.94 -9.23
N LEU A 62 -21.37 -12.90 -7.92
CA LEU A 62 -20.09 -13.08 -7.27
C LEU A 62 -19.76 -14.58 -7.19
N SER A 63 -18.63 -14.96 -7.75
CA SER A 63 -18.15 -16.35 -7.74
C SER A 63 -17.30 -16.64 -6.51
N GLU A 64 -16.46 -15.69 -6.10
CA GLU A 64 -15.49 -15.90 -5.03
C GLU A 64 -15.15 -14.60 -4.32
N VAL A 65 -14.97 -14.68 -3.01
CA VAL A 65 -14.53 -13.60 -2.13
C VAL A 65 -13.46 -14.16 -1.20
N ASN A 66 -12.22 -13.74 -1.42
CA ASN A 66 -11.09 -14.08 -0.55
C ASN A 66 -10.59 -12.84 0.17
N ALA A 67 -10.15 -12.98 1.42
CA ALA A 67 -9.59 -11.92 2.22
C ALA A 67 -8.20 -12.32 2.74
N GLU A 68 -7.26 -11.39 2.71
CA GLU A 68 -5.92 -11.57 3.24
C GLU A 68 -5.55 -10.35 4.10
N GLU A 69 -5.09 -10.60 5.33
CA GLU A 69 -4.50 -9.56 6.20
C GLU A 69 -2.98 -9.58 6.04
N ARG A 70 -2.38 -8.41 5.82
CA ARG A 70 -0.93 -8.22 5.82
C ARG A 70 -0.54 -7.01 6.66
N ARG A 71 0.57 -7.13 7.37
CA ARG A 71 1.11 -6.07 8.23
C ARG A 71 2.45 -5.59 7.71
N PHE A 72 2.63 -4.28 7.70
CA PHE A 72 3.80 -3.62 7.17
C PHE A 72 4.31 -2.53 8.12
N SER A 73 5.62 -2.35 8.13
CA SER A 73 6.30 -1.22 8.76
C SER A 73 7.08 -0.45 7.71
N ILE A 74 6.96 0.87 7.69
CA ILE A 74 7.68 1.75 6.77
C ILE A 74 8.58 2.67 7.58
N TYR A 75 9.89 2.66 7.30
CA TYR A 75 10.86 3.43 8.08
C TYR A 75 12.17 3.73 7.31
N PRO A 76 12.86 4.84 7.62
CA PRO A 76 12.31 5.96 8.37
C PRO A 76 11.24 6.68 7.53
N ASN A 77 10.22 7.20 8.19
CA ASN A 77 9.32 8.19 7.59
C ASN A 77 8.94 9.26 8.62
N PRO A 78 9.35 10.54 8.47
CA PRO A 78 10.03 11.12 7.30
C PRO A 78 11.41 10.50 6.99
N THR A 79 11.83 10.59 5.72
CA THR A 79 13.12 10.08 5.23
C THR A 79 13.97 11.19 4.64
N THR A 80 15.29 11.07 4.72
CA THR A 80 16.24 11.95 4.00
C THR A 80 16.55 11.44 2.59
N GLY A 81 16.04 10.28 2.19
CA GLY A 81 16.18 9.77 0.84
C GLY A 81 16.07 8.25 0.71
N GLU A 82 16.53 7.47 1.69
CA GLU A 82 16.37 6.01 1.69
C GLU A 82 15.39 5.58 2.77
N PHE A 83 14.51 4.66 2.43
CA PHE A 83 13.59 4.05 3.38
C PHE A 83 13.28 2.60 3.00
N TYR A 84 12.67 1.90 3.96
CA TYR A 84 12.38 0.49 3.90
C TYR A 84 10.90 0.25 4.12
N VAL A 85 10.38 -0.76 3.42
CA VAL A 85 9.06 -1.33 3.69
C VAL A 85 9.29 -2.78 4.09
N LYS A 86 8.99 -3.09 5.35
CA LYS A 86 9.12 -4.41 5.93
C LYS A 86 7.76 -5.05 6.13
N GLY A 87 7.54 -6.22 5.55
CA GLY A 87 6.36 -7.04 5.79
C GLY A 87 6.54 -7.97 6.98
N LYS A 88 5.44 -8.33 7.65
CA LYS A 88 5.41 -9.49 8.55
C LYS A 88 5.47 -10.81 7.78
N ASN A 89 5.02 -10.78 6.53
CA ASN A 89 5.08 -11.87 5.57
C ASN A 89 6.02 -11.49 4.43
N ASP A 90 6.60 -12.51 3.80
CA ASP A 90 7.43 -12.32 2.62
C ASP A 90 6.63 -11.66 1.48
N PHE A 91 7.34 -10.88 0.69
CA PHE A 91 6.89 -10.39 -0.60
C PHE A 91 7.11 -11.47 -1.67
N SER A 92 6.25 -11.46 -2.67
CA SER A 92 6.45 -12.29 -3.85
C SER A 92 7.68 -11.83 -4.65
N LYS A 93 8.15 -12.67 -5.58
CA LYS A 93 9.21 -12.27 -6.52
C LYS A 93 8.76 -11.23 -7.54
N ASN A 94 7.46 -11.02 -7.70
CA ASN A 94 6.87 -10.11 -8.68
C ASN A 94 6.28 -8.89 -7.96
N VAL A 95 7.17 -8.03 -7.51
CA VAL A 95 6.85 -6.76 -6.85
C VAL A 95 7.29 -5.60 -7.74
N ASN A 96 6.43 -4.59 -7.81
CA ASN A 96 6.75 -3.29 -8.37
C ASN A 96 6.48 -2.21 -7.31
N VAL A 97 7.32 -1.18 -7.30
CA VAL A 97 7.13 0.00 -6.46
C VAL A 97 6.95 1.20 -7.38
N GLU A 98 5.82 1.88 -7.24
CA GLU A 98 5.52 3.10 -8.00
C GLU A 98 5.48 4.28 -7.03
N ILE A 99 6.07 5.39 -7.44
CA ILE A 99 6.08 6.63 -6.66
C ILE A 99 5.51 7.77 -7.50
N TYR A 100 4.67 8.59 -6.88
CA TYR A 100 4.02 9.73 -7.51
C TYR A 100 4.26 10.99 -6.68
N ASP A 101 4.52 12.13 -7.34
CA ASP A 101 4.53 13.44 -6.66
C ASP A 101 3.11 13.92 -6.32
N ALA A 102 3.02 15.08 -5.66
CA ALA A 102 1.76 15.73 -5.31
C ALA A 102 0.87 16.11 -6.51
N SER A 103 1.43 16.18 -7.73
CA SER A 103 0.65 16.40 -8.96
C SER A 103 0.11 15.11 -9.56
N GLY A 104 0.46 13.94 -8.99
CA GLY A 104 0.11 12.63 -9.52
C GLY A 104 1.04 12.15 -10.64
N LYS A 105 2.18 12.83 -10.87
CA LYS A 105 3.15 12.41 -11.87
C LYS A 105 3.98 11.25 -11.32
N HIS A 106 4.05 10.15 -12.09
CA HIS A 106 4.92 9.02 -11.79
C HIS A 106 6.40 9.42 -11.88
N ILE A 107 7.17 9.11 -10.84
CA ILE A 107 8.60 9.37 -10.76
C ILE A 107 9.34 8.04 -10.76
N PRO A 108 10.23 7.79 -11.72
CA PRO A 108 11.08 6.61 -11.70
C PRO A 108 11.91 6.56 -10.41
N ASN A 109 11.76 5.46 -9.68
CA ASN A 109 12.47 5.17 -8.44
C ASN A 109 13.36 3.94 -8.61
N LYS A 110 14.36 3.81 -7.73
CA LYS A 110 15.13 2.58 -7.59
C LYS A 110 14.63 1.86 -6.34
N PHE A 111 14.34 0.58 -6.46
CA PHE A 111 14.04 -0.26 -5.32
C PHE A 111 14.76 -1.60 -5.46
N GLU A 112 15.03 -2.23 -4.33
CA GLU A 112 15.62 -3.56 -4.25
C GLU A 112 14.88 -4.39 -3.20
N LEU A 113 14.70 -5.68 -3.49
CA LEU A 113 14.24 -6.64 -2.50
C LEU A 113 15.45 -7.01 -1.64
N SER A 114 15.67 -6.29 -0.54
CA SER A 114 16.84 -6.51 0.33
C SER A 114 16.77 -7.86 1.05
N GLU A 115 15.56 -8.31 1.39
CA GLU A 115 15.25 -9.60 2.00
C GLU A 115 13.87 -10.06 1.49
N PRO A 116 13.49 -11.34 1.63
CA PRO A 116 12.15 -11.82 1.23
C PRO A 116 11.01 -10.97 1.80
N ALA A 117 11.15 -10.44 3.03
CA ALA A 117 10.16 -9.59 3.69
C ALA A 117 10.53 -8.10 3.74
N SER A 118 11.51 -7.62 2.97
CA SER A 118 11.98 -6.23 3.04
C SER A 118 12.30 -5.64 1.67
N ILE A 119 11.74 -4.46 1.39
CA ILE A 119 12.00 -3.68 0.20
C ILE A 119 12.73 -2.41 0.62
N LYS A 120 13.87 -2.12 0.03
CA LYS A 120 14.55 -0.82 0.16
C LYS A 120 14.20 0.05 -1.04
N ILE A 121 13.85 1.30 -0.79
CA ILE A 121 13.52 2.30 -1.79
C ILE A 121 14.49 3.48 -1.66
N ASP A 122 15.06 3.91 -2.78
CA ASP A 122 15.94 5.08 -2.87
C ASP A 122 15.25 6.20 -3.67
N ILE A 123 14.97 7.29 -2.96
CA ILE A 123 14.47 8.57 -3.47
C ILE A 123 15.43 9.73 -3.14
N LYS A 124 16.72 9.49 -2.87
CA LYS A 124 17.72 10.53 -2.50
C LYS A 124 17.79 11.71 -3.47
N ASN A 125 17.52 11.47 -4.74
CA ASN A 125 17.56 12.52 -5.78
C ASN A 125 16.23 13.26 -5.98
N PHE A 126 15.18 12.91 -5.24
CA PHE A 126 13.88 13.57 -5.33
C PHE A 126 13.91 14.89 -4.53
N PRO A 127 13.15 15.93 -4.91
CA PRO A 127 13.00 17.11 -4.07
C PRO A 127 12.41 16.79 -2.69
N THR A 128 12.68 17.62 -1.69
CA THR A 128 11.95 17.62 -0.41
C THR A 128 10.45 17.78 -0.68
N GLY A 129 9.62 16.97 -0.04
CA GLY A 129 8.18 17.00 -0.29
C GLY A 129 7.43 15.75 0.12
N THR A 130 6.18 15.67 -0.32
CA THR A 130 5.28 14.55 -0.05
C THR A 130 5.07 13.74 -1.32
N TYR A 131 5.12 12.42 -1.19
CA TYR A 131 4.96 11.46 -2.28
C TYR A 131 3.91 10.42 -1.94
N LEU A 132 3.21 9.92 -2.95
CA LEU A 132 2.37 8.73 -2.84
C LEU A 132 3.17 7.53 -3.33
N MET A 133 3.33 6.52 -2.48
CA MET A 133 3.97 5.25 -2.82
C MET A 133 2.91 4.16 -2.93
N ASN A 134 2.93 3.42 -4.04
CA ASN A 134 2.18 2.19 -4.21
C ASN A 134 3.15 1.01 -4.31
N ILE A 135 2.85 -0.06 -3.58
CA ILE A 135 3.52 -1.36 -3.76
C ILE A 135 2.52 -2.30 -4.41
N ILE A 136 2.90 -2.81 -5.58
CA ILE A 136 2.10 -3.71 -6.39
C ILE A 136 2.74 -5.09 -6.36
N GLU A 137 1.96 -6.09 -6.01
CA GLU A 137 2.38 -7.49 -6.00
C GLU A 137 1.41 -8.30 -6.84
N ASN A 138 1.92 -9.08 -7.79
CA ASN A 138 1.09 -9.87 -8.71
C ASN A 138 -0.04 -9.04 -9.39
N LYS A 139 0.27 -7.79 -9.76
CA LYS A 139 -0.66 -6.78 -10.34
C LYS A 139 -1.71 -6.19 -9.39
N ASN A 140 -1.69 -6.56 -8.11
CA ASN A 140 -2.58 -6.01 -7.09
C ASN A 140 -1.83 -4.99 -6.23
N ILE A 141 -2.43 -3.83 -6.01
CA ILE A 141 -1.89 -2.87 -5.04
C ILE A 141 -2.09 -3.45 -3.64
N ILE A 142 -0.99 -3.70 -2.93
CA ILE A 142 -1.00 -4.24 -1.57
C ILE A 142 -0.72 -3.17 -0.52
N ILE A 143 -0.10 -2.05 -0.90
CA ILE A 143 0.17 -0.89 -0.04
C ILE A 143 -0.03 0.37 -0.88
N SER A 144 -0.72 1.36 -0.33
CA SER A 144 -0.77 2.72 -0.86
C SER A 144 -0.59 3.68 0.31
N GLN A 145 0.53 4.40 0.35
CA GLN A 145 0.90 5.19 1.52
C GLN A 145 1.61 6.50 1.15
N LYS A 146 1.29 7.54 1.91
CA LYS A 146 1.99 8.83 1.85
C LYS A 146 3.37 8.73 2.52
N ILE A 147 4.40 9.14 1.80
CA ILE A 147 5.80 9.21 2.25
C ILE A 147 6.24 10.68 2.30
N ILE A 148 7.01 11.05 3.32
CA ILE A 148 7.52 12.40 3.53
C ILE A 148 9.03 12.35 3.37
N LYS A 149 9.55 13.15 2.43
CA LYS A 149 10.98 13.37 2.24
C LYS A 149 11.37 14.75 2.78
N GLU A 150 12.42 14.80 3.60
CA GLU A 150 13.06 16.00 4.14
C GLU A 150 14.30 16.41 3.33
#